data_AF-A0A7V4T474-F1
#
_entry.id   AF-A0A7V4T474-F1
#
_cell.length_a   1.000
_cell.length_b   1.000
_cell.length_c   1.000
_cell.angle_alpha   90.00
_cell.angle_beta   90.00
_cell.angle_gamma   90.00
#
_symmetry.space_group_name_H-M   'P 1'
#
loop_
_entity.id
_entity.type
_entity.pdbx_description
1 polymer ?
#
loop_
_entity_poly.entity_id
_entity_poly.type
_entity_poly.pdbx_seq_one_letter_code
_entity_poly.pdbx_strand_id
1 'polypeptide(L)'
;MKNFKLICMVSLMICFSYGLSFAHFGMVIPSDNMVMQDDSRKVELVLSFSHPFEIVGMPLVKPEKFFMVKDGKKQGLNGTLKETKVMNHNAWKTGVTIKRPGAYTFIMEPKPYWEPAEDCFIVHYTKTVVAAFGDDEGWDSELGLKTEIVPLSKP
;
A
#
# COMPACT_ATOMS: atom_id res chain seq x y z
N MET A 1 -4.35 51.74 11.48
CA MET A 1 -3.77 50.72 12.38
C MET A 1 -4.74 49.60 12.77
N LYS A 2 -6.00 49.89 13.16
CA LYS A 2 -6.99 48.86 13.57
C LYS A 2 -7.30 47.83 12.47
N ASN A 3 -7.47 48.28 11.22
CA ASN A 3 -7.75 47.40 10.08
C ASN A 3 -6.55 46.53 9.69
N PHE A 4 -5.32 47.03 9.86
CA PHE A 4 -4.09 46.25 9.62
C PHE A 4 -3.96 45.10 10.62
N LYS A 5 -4.24 45.35 11.91
CA LYS A 5 -4.26 44.29 12.93
C LYS A 5 -5.33 43.24 12.65
N LEU A 6 -6.52 43.65 12.19
CA LEU A 6 -7.59 42.72 11.84
C LEU A 6 -7.22 41.85 10.63
N ILE A 7 -6.63 42.45 9.58
CA ILE A 7 -6.16 41.71 8.41
C ILE A 7 -5.07 40.70 8.81
N CYS A 8 -4.06 41.11 9.59
CA CYS A 8 -3.03 40.18 10.07
C CYS A 8 -3.62 39.04 10.91
N MET A 9 -4.63 39.31 11.75
CA MET A 9 -5.27 38.28 12.58
C MET A 9 -6.08 37.28 11.74
N VAL A 10 -6.80 37.76 10.73
CA VAL A 10 -7.56 36.92 9.80
C VAL A 10 -6.62 36.09 8.92
N SER A 11 -5.54 36.69 8.38
CA SER A 11 -4.50 35.96 7.66
C SER A 11 -3.85 34.88 8.53
N LEU A 12 -3.61 35.16 9.81
CA LEU A 12 -3.04 34.19 10.75
C LEU A 12 -4.02 33.03 11.01
N MET A 13 -5.31 33.30 11.24
CA MET A 13 -6.33 32.25 11.40
C MET A 13 -6.46 31.38 10.15
N ILE A 14 -6.40 31.97 8.95
CA ILE A 14 -6.43 31.20 7.69
C ILE A 14 -5.18 30.31 7.59
N CYS A 15 -4.00 30.82 7.91
CA CYS A 15 -2.75 30.04 7.90
C CYS A 15 -2.71 28.90 8.93
N PHE A 16 -3.45 29.01 10.05
CA PHE A 16 -3.55 27.94 11.05
C PHE A 16 -4.77 27.02 10.85
N SER A 17 -5.59 27.27 9.83
CA SER A 17 -6.78 26.46 9.53
C SER A 17 -6.54 25.29 8.57
N TYR A 18 -5.30 25.08 8.10
CA TYR A 18 -4.97 23.88 7.34
C TYR A 18 -5.12 22.66 8.24
N GLY A 19 -6.13 21.83 7.95
CA GLY A 19 -6.50 20.67 8.74
C GLY A 19 -5.39 19.63 8.82
N LEU A 20 -5.34 18.93 9.94
CA LEU A 20 -4.59 17.68 10.07
C LEU A 20 -5.20 16.68 9.07
N SER A 21 -4.50 16.43 7.96
CA SER A 21 -4.89 15.40 7.01
C SER A 21 -4.53 14.03 7.59
N PHE A 22 -5.52 13.33 8.14
CA PHE A 22 -5.37 11.95 8.61
C PHE A 22 -5.38 10.98 7.42
N ALA A 23 -4.31 11.02 6.62
CA ALA A 23 -4.18 10.10 5.49
C ALA A 23 -3.95 8.67 6.02
N HIS A 24 -4.85 7.76 5.69
CA HIS A 24 -4.69 6.32 5.89
C HIS A 24 -4.33 5.61 4.60
N PHE A 25 -3.63 4.49 4.71
CA PHE A 25 -3.06 3.79 3.57
C PHE A 25 -3.35 2.29 3.65
N GLY A 26 -3.84 1.74 2.53
CA GLY A 26 -3.73 0.29 2.30
C GLY A 26 -2.28 -0.05 2.01
N MET A 27 -1.69 -0.94 2.79
CA MET A 27 -0.27 -1.29 2.71
C MET A 27 -0.10 -2.76 2.35
N VAL A 28 0.84 -3.04 1.44
CA VAL A 28 1.33 -4.39 1.10
C VAL A 28 2.85 -4.34 1.27
N ILE A 29 3.34 -4.84 2.40
CA ILE A 29 4.74 -4.75 2.79
C ILE A 29 5.37 -6.13 2.69
N PRO A 30 6.29 -6.36 1.73
CA PRO A 30 7.08 -7.59 1.72
C PRO A 30 8.18 -7.52 2.79
N SER A 31 8.66 -8.69 3.20
CA SER A 31 9.84 -8.82 4.06
C SER A 31 11.12 -8.36 3.38
N ASP A 32 11.13 -8.39 2.05
CA ASP A 32 12.23 -7.97 1.19
C ASP A 32 11.70 -7.52 -0.18
N ASN A 33 12.23 -6.41 -0.70
CA ASN A 33 11.91 -5.89 -2.04
C ASN A 33 12.90 -6.37 -3.11
N MET A 34 14.08 -6.87 -2.72
CA MET A 34 15.13 -7.28 -3.63
C MET A 34 15.79 -8.57 -3.14
N VAL A 35 15.29 -9.70 -3.63
CA VAL A 35 15.75 -11.04 -3.22
C VAL A 35 16.96 -11.45 -4.04
N MET A 36 18.14 -11.52 -3.43
CA MET A 36 19.37 -11.97 -4.06
C MET A 36 19.53 -13.50 -4.00
N GLN A 37 20.57 -14.03 -4.65
CA GLN A 37 20.76 -15.47 -4.79
C GLN A 37 20.98 -16.20 -3.45
N ASP A 38 21.65 -15.53 -2.51
CA ASP A 38 21.98 -16.07 -1.18
C ASP A 38 20.89 -15.80 -0.14
N ASP A 39 19.85 -15.04 -0.49
CA ASP A 39 18.77 -14.67 0.42
C ASP A 39 17.72 -15.78 0.58
N SER A 40 16.87 -15.62 1.58
CA SER A 40 15.67 -16.45 1.74
C SER A 40 14.78 -16.31 0.50
N ARG A 41 14.53 -17.43 -0.17
CA ARG A 41 13.57 -17.49 -1.29
C ARG A 41 12.12 -17.32 -0.85
N LYS A 42 11.84 -17.31 0.45
CA LYS A 42 10.49 -17.09 0.99
C LYS A 42 10.35 -15.62 1.35
N VAL A 43 9.50 -14.92 0.60
CA VAL A 43 9.10 -13.54 0.90
C VAL A 43 7.79 -13.59 1.68
N GLU A 44 7.79 -13.01 2.87
CA GLU A 44 6.55 -12.81 3.63
C GLU A 44 5.92 -11.48 3.23
N LEU A 45 4.62 -11.45 2.99
CA LEU A 45 3.87 -10.25 2.68
C LEU A 45 2.90 -9.98 3.80
N VAL A 46 2.90 -8.75 4.31
CA VAL A 46 1.95 -8.26 5.31
C VAL A 46 1.05 -7.21 4.66
N LEU A 47 -0.25 -7.41 4.78
CA LEU A 47 -1.29 -6.53 4.28
C LEU A 47 -1.98 -5.88 5.47
N SER A 48 -2.01 -4.55 5.51
CA SER A 48 -2.63 -3.81 6.61
C SER A 48 -3.27 -2.51 6.14
N PHE A 49 -4.08 -1.93 7.01
CA PHE A 49 -4.62 -0.58 6.85
C PHE A 49 -4.11 0.26 8.03
N SER A 50 -3.52 1.42 7.78
CA SER A 50 -2.84 2.18 8.85
C SER A 50 -2.68 3.66 8.52
N HIS A 51 -2.49 4.48 9.55
CA HIS A 51 -1.77 5.75 9.50
C HIS A 51 -0.30 5.48 9.89
N PRO A 52 0.58 5.13 8.93
CA PRO A 52 1.89 4.57 9.24
C PRO A 52 2.82 5.54 9.97
N PHE A 53 2.75 6.84 9.65
CA PHE A 53 3.57 7.88 10.29
C PHE A 53 3.14 8.16 11.73
N GLU A 54 1.90 7.86 12.07
CA GLU A 54 1.36 7.98 13.43
C GLU A 54 1.49 6.66 14.21
N ILE A 55 1.91 5.58 13.54
CA ILE A 55 1.98 4.22 14.10
C ILE A 55 0.60 3.76 14.61
N VAL A 56 -0.46 4.19 13.91
CA VAL A 56 -1.84 3.82 14.22
C VAL A 56 -2.34 2.82 13.18
N GLY A 57 -2.76 1.64 13.65
CA GLY A 57 -3.38 0.62 12.82
C GLY A 57 -4.88 0.87 12.63
N MET A 58 -5.43 0.27 11.60
CA MET A 58 -6.86 0.23 11.32
C MET A 58 -7.25 -1.20 10.90
N PRO A 59 -8.50 -1.64 11.16
CA PRO A 59 -8.91 -2.99 10.82
C PRO A 59 -8.99 -3.18 9.30
N LEU A 60 -8.21 -4.12 8.77
CA LEU A 60 -8.31 -4.56 7.38
C LEU A 60 -9.21 -5.80 7.28
N VAL A 61 -10.41 -5.64 6.72
CA VAL A 61 -11.25 -6.77 6.31
C VAL A 61 -10.53 -7.57 5.24
N LYS A 62 -10.77 -8.89 5.17
CA LYS A 62 -10.16 -9.76 4.15
C LYS A 62 -10.32 -9.13 2.75
N PRO A 63 -9.22 -8.89 2.01
CA PRO A 63 -9.28 -8.27 0.70
C PRO A 63 -10.17 -9.02 -0.28
N GLU A 64 -10.85 -8.27 -1.15
CA GLU A 64 -11.65 -8.82 -2.24
C GLU A 64 -10.76 -9.56 -3.23
N LYS A 65 -9.62 -8.95 -3.61
CA LYS A 65 -8.58 -9.59 -4.42
C LYS A 65 -7.21 -9.37 -3.81
N PHE A 66 -6.41 -10.43 -3.83
CA PHE A 66 -4.98 -10.38 -3.58
C PHE A 66 -4.31 -11.35 -4.54
N PHE A 67 -3.43 -10.84 -5.38
CA PHE A 67 -2.80 -11.62 -6.45
C PHE A 67 -1.40 -11.11 -6.76
N MET A 68 -0.65 -11.95 -7.45
CA MET A 68 0.68 -11.68 -7.94
C MET A 68 0.68 -11.67 -9.47
N VAL A 69 1.46 -10.81 -10.08
CA VAL A 69 1.74 -10.80 -11.53
C VAL A 69 3.24 -10.94 -11.74
N LYS A 70 3.62 -11.86 -12.63
CA LYS A 70 4.98 -12.04 -13.13
C LYS A 70 4.92 -12.39 -14.62
N ASP A 71 5.68 -11.71 -15.47
CA ASP A 71 5.72 -11.93 -16.93
C ASP A 71 4.31 -11.91 -17.57
N GLY A 72 3.46 -10.97 -17.14
CA GLY A 72 2.05 -10.86 -17.57
C GLY A 72 1.12 -11.96 -17.04
N LYS A 73 1.62 -12.96 -16.30
CA LYS A 73 0.81 -14.05 -15.75
C LYS A 73 0.34 -13.71 -14.35
N LYS A 74 -0.99 -13.74 -14.18
CA LYS A 74 -1.67 -13.50 -12.91
C LYS A 74 -1.86 -14.79 -12.11
N GLN A 75 -1.52 -14.75 -10.82
CA GLN A 75 -1.75 -15.83 -9.87
C GLN A 75 -2.51 -15.31 -8.65
N GLY A 76 -3.68 -15.89 -8.36
CA GLY A 76 -4.47 -15.55 -7.18
C GLY A 76 -3.82 -16.03 -5.88
N LEU A 77 -3.86 -15.19 -4.85
CA LEU A 77 -3.29 -15.42 -3.52
C LEU A 77 -4.30 -15.19 -2.37
N ASN A 78 -5.56 -14.80 -2.63
CA ASN A 78 -6.58 -14.63 -1.58
C ASN A 78 -6.74 -15.85 -0.65
N GLY A 79 -6.60 -17.05 -1.20
CA GLY A 79 -6.72 -18.31 -0.47
C GLY A 79 -5.54 -18.63 0.45
N THR A 80 -4.40 -17.93 0.29
CA THR A 80 -3.20 -18.16 1.09
C THR A 80 -3.08 -17.18 2.27
N LEU A 81 -3.95 -16.16 2.32
CA LEU A 81 -3.98 -15.16 3.39
C LEU A 81 -4.35 -15.80 4.73
N LYS A 82 -3.51 -15.55 5.72
CA LYS A 82 -3.71 -15.90 7.14
C LYS A 82 -3.88 -14.62 7.94
N GLU A 83 -4.74 -14.66 8.96
CA GLU A 83 -4.93 -13.53 9.86
C GLU A 83 -3.64 -13.24 10.65
N THR A 84 -3.40 -11.95 10.89
CA THR A 84 -2.32 -11.44 11.75
C THR A 84 -2.77 -10.12 12.37
N LYS A 85 -1.89 -9.48 13.14
CA LYS A 85 -2.09 -8.11 13.61
C LYS A 85 -0.95 -7.20 13.19
N VAL A 86 -1.28 -5.96 12.87
CA VAL A 86 -0.35 -4.85 12.68
C VAL A 86 -0.84 -3.69 13.51
N MET A 87 0.03 -3.09 14.34
CA MET A 87 -0.33 -2.00 15.25
C MET A 87 -1.60 -2.32 16.09
N ASN A 88 -1.72 -3.57 16.56
CA ASN A 88 -2.86 -4.13 17.31
C ASN A 88 -4.19 -4.29 16.56
N HIS A 89 -4.26 -3.99 15.25
CA HIS A 89 -5.46 -4.17 14.42
C HIS A 89 -5.37 -5.38 13.50
N ASN A 90 -6.54 -5.90 13.11
CA ASN A 90 -6.65 -7.05 12.20
C ASN A 90 -5.99 -6.74 10.86
N ALA A 91 -5.13 -7.66 10.43
CA ALA A 91 -4.34 -7.58 9.21
C ALA A 91 -4.21 -8.98 8.61
N TRP A 92 -3.57 -9.08 7.45
CA TRP A 92 -3.37 -10.35 6.76
C TRP A 92 -1.90 -10.57 6.41
N LYS A 93 -1.47 -11.83 6.37
CA LYS A 93 -0.15 -12.20 5.89
C LYS A 93 -0.18 -13.42 4.99
N THR A 94 0.81 -13.52 4.11
CA THR A 94 1.09 -14.74 3.34
C THR A 94 2.60 -14.92 3.15
N GLY A 95 3.03 -16.13 2.82
CA GLY A 95 4.38 -16.37 2.32
C GLY A 95 4.34 -16.79 0.86
N VAL A 96 5.25 -16.27 0.05
CA VAL A 96 5.43 -16.65 -1.36
C VAL A 96 6.86 -17.12 -1.56
N THR A 97 7.03 -18.29 -2.16
CA THR A 97 8.35 -18.80 -2.51
C THR A 97 8.72 -18.37 -3.93
N ILE A 98 9.74 -17.54 -4.04
CA ILE A 98 10.33 -17.06 -5.28
C ILE A 98 11.19 -18.18 -5.86
N LYS A 99 10.88 -18.59 -7.10
CA LYS A 99 11.48 -19.77 -7.74
C LYS A 99 12.33 -19.44 -8.96
N ARG A 100 12.10 -18.28 -9.57
CA ARG A 100 12.71 -17.86 -10.84
C ARG A 100 13.11 -16.39 -10.73
N PRO A 101 14.10 -15.94 -11.49
CA PRO A 101 14.38 -14.51 -11.62
C PRO A 101 13.18 -13.74 -12.20
N GLY A 102 13.08 -12.45 -11.90
CA GLY A 102 12.13 -11.52 -12.50
C GLY A 102 11.43 -10.61 -11.48
N ALA A 103 10.65 -9.66 -12.00
CA ALA A 103 9.83 -8.77 -11.18
C ALA A 103 8.49 -9.41 -10.78
N TYR A 104 8.27 -9.52 -9.48
CA TYR A 104 7.04 -10.05 -8.88
C TYR A 104 6.21 -8.90 -8.32
N THR A 105 5.12 -8.56 -9.00
CA THR A 105 4.23 -7.51 -8.53
C THR A 105 3.08 -8.09 -7.70
N PHE A 106 2.90 -7.62 -6.48
CA PHE A 106 1.82 -8.00 -5.59
C PHE A 106 0.78 -6.89 -5.51
N ILE A 107 -0.49 -7.25 -5.71
CA ILE A 107 -1.59 -6.30 -5.76
C ILE A 107 -2.66 -6.70 -4.75
N MET A 108 -3.09 -5.74 -3.93
CA MET A 108 -4.25 -5.83 -3.07
C MET A 108 -5.37 -4.91 -3.60
N GLU A 109 -6.57 -5.48 -3.73
CA GLU A 109 -7.83 -4.76 -3.90
C GLU A 109 -8.71 -5.08 -2.67
N PRO A 110 -8.84 -4.14 -1.72
CA PRO A 110 -9.69 -4.33 -0.55
C PRO A 110 -11.17 -4.24 -0.92
N LYS A 111 -12.04 -4.62 0.01
CA LYS A 111 -13.46 -4.27 -0.11
C LYS A 111 -13.62 -2.75 0.04
N PRO A 112 -14.55 -2.12 -0.70
CA PRO A 112 -14.89 -0.71 -0.47
C PRO A 112 -15.31 -0.50 0.99
N TYR A 113 -14.85 0.59 1.60
CA TYR A 113 -15.31 1.03 2.91
C TYR A 113 -15.87 2.44 2.81
N TRP A 114 -16.83 2.74 3.68
CA TRP A 114 -17.42 4.07 3.78
C TRP A 114 -16.47 4.99 4.55
N GLU A 115 -16.13 6.14 3.98
CA GLU A 115 -15.35 7.20 4.64
C GLU A 115 -16.27 8.39 4.96
N PRO A 116 -16.76 8.52 6.21
CA PRO A 116 -17.68 9.58 6.58
C PRO A 116 -17.13 11.00 6.36
N ALA A 117 -15.82 11.20 6.46
CA ALA A 117 -15.21 12.50 6.25
C ALA A 117 -15.27 12.96 4.78
N GLU A 118 -15.35 12.01 3.85
CA GLU A 118 -15.40 12.26 2.41
C GLU A 118 -16.77 11.95 1.78
N ASP A 119 -17.74 11.49 2.57
CA ASP A 119 -19.11 11.11 2.14
C ASP A 119 -19.10 10.17 0.91
N CYS A 120 -18.13 9.25 0.87
CA CYS A 120 -17.97 8.33 -0.25
C CYS A 120 -17.42 6.95 0.15
N PHE A 121 -17.46 6.01 -0.80
CA PHE A 121 -16.76 4.73 -0.65
C PHE A 121 -15.37 4.81 -1.26
N ILE A 122 -14.37 4.36 -0.51
CA ILE A 122 -12.96 4.38 -0.95
C ILE A 122 -12.46 2.95 -1.17
N VAL A 123 -11.63 2.78 -2.20
CA VAL A 123 -10.87 1.56 -2.48
C VAL A 123 -9.40 1.91 -2.66
N HIS A 124 -8.54 1.41 -1.77
CA HIS A 124 -7.09 1.56 -1.89
C HIS A 124 -6.51 0.43 -2.75
N TYR A 125 -6.30 0.69 -4.04
CA TYR A 125 -5.54 -0.22 -4.90
C TYR A 125 -4.05 -0.12 -4.55
N THR A 126 -3.52 -1.12 -3.85
CA THR A 126 -2.14 -1.12 -3.40
C THR A 126 -1.30 -2.10 -4.22
N LYS A 127 -0.15 -1.62 -4.71
CA LYS A 127 0.82 -2.39 -5.50
C LYS A 127 2.20 -2.30 -4.85
N THR A 128 2.93 -3.40 -4.81
CA THR A 128 4.37 -3.43 -4.49
C THR A 128 5.08 -4.41 -5.41
N VAL A 129 6.36 -4.19 -5.67
CA VAL A 129 7.18 -5.02 -6.56
C VAL A 129 8.34 -5.61 -5.77
N VAL A 130 8.58 -6.90 -5.98
CA VAL A 130 9.76 -7.60 -5.47
C VAL A 130 10.60 -8.04 -6.67
N ALA A 131 11.81 -7.48 -6.79
CA ALA A 131 12.79 -7.92 -7.77
C ALA A 131 13.52 -9.17 -7.26
N ALA A 132 13.79 -10.12 -8.13
CA ALA A 132 14.37 -11.40 -7.73
C ALA A 132 15.53 -11.84 -8.61
N PHE A 133 16.61 -12.26 -7.94
CA PHE A 133 17.79 -12.88 -8.52
C PHE A 133 18.43 -12.05 -9.65
N GLY A 134 18.45 -10.72 -9.47
CA GLY A 134 19.09 -9.77 -10.39
C GLY A 134 18.32 -9.47 -11.67
N ASP A 135 17.12 -10.03 -11.83
CA ASP A 135 16.22 -9.74 -12.94
C ASP A 135 15.01 -8.95 -12.43
N ASP A 136 14.87 -7.73 -12.94
CA ASP A 136 13.78 -6.81 -12.63
C ASP A 136 12.98 -6.41 -13.87
N GLU A 137 13.15 -7.09 -15.02
CA GLU A 137 12.46 -6.71 -16.25
C GLU A 137 10.93 -6.67 -16.06
N GLY A 138 10.31 -5.59 -16.53
CA GLY A 138 8.87 -5.35 -16.42
C GLY A 138 8.37 -4.77 -15.09
N TRP A 139 9.27 -4.40 -14.17
CA TRP A 139 8.90 -3.76 -12.89
C TRP A 139 8.08 -2.45 -13.06
N ASP A 140 8.30 -1.74 -14.16
CA ASP A 140 7.69 -0.46 -14.54
C ASP A 140 6.53 -0.61 -15.54
N SER A 141 6.12 -1.84 -15.84
CA SER A 141 4.99 -2.07 -16.75
C SER A 141 3.65 -1.76 -16.08
N GLU A 142 2.74 -1.15 -16.83
CA GLU A 142 1.34 -0.99 -16.43
C GLU A 142 0.64 -2.36 -16.35
N LEU A 143 -0.19 -2.54 -15.33
CA LEU A 143 -0.96 -3.77 -15.11
C LEU A 143 -2.46 -3.59 -15.38
N GLY A 144 -2.88 -2.37 -15.72
CA GLY A 144 -4.27 -2.05 -16.06
C GLY A 144 -5.19 -2.02 -14.84
N LEU A 145 -4.67 -1.60 -13.67
CA LEU A 145 -5.52 -1.40 -12.49
C LEU A 145 -6.41 -0.17 -12.68
N LYS A 146 -7.55 -0.11 -11.97
CA LYS A 146 -8.47 1.05 -12.08
C LYS A 146 -7.82 2.38 -11.74
N THR A 147 -6.91 2.35 -10.76
CA THR A 147 -5.97 3.41 -10.46
C THR A 147 -4.61 2.76 -10.25
N GLU A 148 -3.59 3.28 -10.92
CA GLU A 148 -2.27 2.67 -10.94
C GLU A 148 -1.18 3.73 -10.84
N ILE A 149 -0.24 3.50 -9.93
CA ILE A 149 1.01 4.25 -9.87
C ILE A 149 2.09 3.36 -10.50
N VAL A 150 2.72 3.86 -11.56
CA VAL A 150 3.93 3.28 -12.13
C VAL A 150 5.13 3.95 -11.47
N PRO A 151 5.99 3.23 -10.73
CA PRO A 151 7.12 3.85 -10.05
C PRO A 151 8.16 4.33 -11.07
N LEU A 152 8.85 5.43 -10.75
CA LEU A 152 9.89 6.03 -11.61
C LEU A 152 11.30 5.48 -11.33
N SER A 153 11.46 4.74 -10.24
CA SER A 153 12.72 4.13 -9.82
C SER A 153 12.52 2.66 -9.49
N LYS A 154 13.56 1.86 -9.79
CA LYS A 154 13.61 0.43 -9.50
C LYS A 154 13.41 0.14 -7.99
N PRO A 155 12.84 -1.01 -7.62
CA PRO A 155 12.71 -1.47 -6.23
C PRO A 155 14.02 -1.59 -5.48
#